data_AF-B6JF60-F1
#
_entry.id   AF-B6JF60-F1
#
_cell.length_a   1.000
_cell.length_b   1.000
_cell.length_c   1.000
_cell.angle_alpha   90.00
_cell.angle_beta   90.00
_cell.angle_gamma   90.00
#
_symmetry.space_group_name_H-M   'P 1'
#
loop_
_entity.id
_entity.type
_entity.pdbx_description
1 polymer ?
#
loop_
_entity_poly.entity_id
_entity_poly.type
_entity_poly.pdbx_seq_one_letter_code
_entity_poly.pdbx_strand_id
1 'polypeptide(L)'
;MRSLVLRSAAAVLLTMPVALAQAAECPGYPDALGTSRTLVVDPAEHPRIGTMQYPETLPLNDHEVVLTFDDGPLPKHTKPVLDILSAQCVKATFFIVGRMATAYPQALREIRDAGHTIGTHTQNHPLRMNRMTIEENEAEINDGIASTAAALGDPAQVAPFLRIPGLLRSRDVEDYLVSKGIQTWSADFPADDWHRISPARVAQLAISRLEAKGRGILLLHDIQGRTEKALPIILHELKTRGYRVVHVVPATKDLPKTPSEPWQWRLHPAAPATADANTMRFHFAPKAPQRAAKSTTMTTAPAATSVPVHHGSTGALWWRNDANASAQDAAMALLSPAVRTFRFDETLLAGPWSRLKSASALPQE
;
A
#
# COMPACT_ATOMS: atom_id res chain seq x y z
N MET A 1 -0.66 33.00 -70.06
CA MET A 1 0.17 32.01 -69.32
C MET A 1 0.23 32.41 -67.85
N ARG A 2 -0.38 31.64 -66.94
CA ARG A 2 -0.14 31.69 -65.48
C ARG A 2 -0.42 30.29 -64.92
N SER A 3 0.62 29.54 -64.58
CA SER A 3 0.49 28.18 -64.02
C SER A 3 0.37 28.26 -62.49
N LEU A 4 -0.66 27.63 -61.93
CA LEU A 4 -0.85 27.53 -60.48
C LEU A 4 -0.18 26.26 -59.97
N VAL A 5 0.92 26.39 -59.21
CA VAL A 5 1.64 25.24 -58.65
C VAL A 5 1.11 24.94 -57.25
N LEU A 6 0.30 23.90 -57.12
CA LEU A 6 -0.08 23.35 -55.82
C LEU A 6 1.16 22.70 -55.17
N ARG A 7 1.53 23.16 -53.97
CA ARG A 7 2.53 22.49 -53.12
C ARG A 7 1.83 21.65 -52.07
N SER A 8 1.77 20.34 -52.30
CA SER A 8 1.29 19.38 -51.29
C SER A 8 2.29 19.30 -50.14
N ALA A 9 1.90 19.78 -48.96
CA ALA A 9 2.67 19.61 -47.73
C ALA A 9 2.43 18.20 -47.16
N ALA A 10 3.43 17.32 -47.26
CA ALA A 10 3.36 16.00 -46.63
C ALA A 10 3.57 16.14 -45.11
N ALA A 11 2.52 15.85 -44.33
CA ALA A 11 2.60 15.83 -42.87
C ALA A 11 3.35 14.58 -42.40
N VAL A 12 4.60 14.75 -41.95
CA VAL A 12 5.37 13.67 -41.33
C VAL A 12 4.88 13.47 -39.90
N LEU A 13 4.15 12.37 -39.65
CA LEU A 13 3.87 11.94 -38.29
C LEU A 13 5.18 11.42 -37.66
N LEU A 14 5.76 12.20 -36.74
CA LEU A 14 6.76 11.67 -35.82
C LEU A 14 6.04 10.78 -34.79
N THR A 15 6.07 9.47 -35.01
CA THR A 15 5.75 8.49 -33.98
C THR A 15 6.86 8.49 -32.93
N MET A 16 6.67 9.27 -31.86
CA MET A 16 7.59 9.23 -30.71
C MET A 16 7.57 7.82 -30.11
N PRO A 17 8.74 7.17 -29.92
CA PRO A 17 8.78 5.87 -29.27
C PRO A 17 8.36 6.01 -27.81
N VAL A 18 7.37 5.22 -27.38
CA VAL A 18 7.04 5.11 -25.96
C VAL A 18 8.21 4.40 -25.28
N ALA A 19 9.02 5.15 -24.55
CA ALA A 19 10.08 4.61 -23.72
C ALA A 19 9.46 3.79 -22.58
N LEU A 20 9.30 2.48 -22.81
CA LEU A 20 9.12 1.52 -21.73
C LEU A 20 10.32 1.67 -20.80
N ALA A 21 10.08 2.10 -19.56
CA ALA A 21 11.12 2.15 -18.55
C ALA A 21 11.68 0.74 -18.36
N GLN A 22 12.95 0.55 -18.75
CA GLN A 22 13.66 -0.70 -18.50
C GLN A 22 13.71 -0.90 -16.98
N ALA A 23 13.45 -2.13 -16.50
CA ALA A 23 13.71 -2.45 -15.11
C ALA A 23 15.19 -2.15 -14.80
N ALA A 24 15.46 -1.55 -13.63
CA ALA A 24 16.82 -1.16 -13.26
C ALA A 24 17.74 -2.40 -13.30
N GLU A 25 18.87 -2.29 -14.00
CA GLU A 25 19.83 -3.39 -14.10
C GLU A 25 20.27 -3.82 -12.70
N CYS A 26 20.45 -5.14 -12.51
CA CYS A 26 20.86 -5.72 -11.25
C CYS A 26 22.23 -6.41 -11.40
N PRO A 27 23.35 -5.67 -11.26
CA PRO A 27 24.69 -6.22 -11.47
C PRO A 27 24.94 -7.46 -10.61
N GLY A 28 25.35 -8.56 -11.25
CA GLY A 28 25.59 -9.85 -10.59
C GLY A 28 24.36 -10.74 -10.40
N TYR A 29 23.13 -10.24 -10.60
CA TYR A 29 21.89 -10.99 -10.41
C TYR A 29 20.97 -10.92 -11.64
N PRO A 30 21.30 -11.59 -12.76
CA PRO A 30 20.47 -11.60 -13.97
C PRO A 30 19.08 -12.22 -13.74
N ASP A 31 18.91 -12.98 -12.66
CA ASP A 31 17.65 -13.59 -12.24
C ASP A 31 16.89 -12.81 -11.15
N ALA A 32 17.30 -11.59 -10.82
CA ALA A 32 16.56 -10.71 -9.92
C ALA A 32 15.15 -10.38 -10.44
N LEU A 33 14.17 -10.26 -9.55
CA LEU A 33 12.83 -9.75 -9.88
C LEU A 33 12.87 -8.29 -10.37
N GLY A 34 13.71 -7.46 -9.74
CA GLY A 34 13.89 -6.05 -10.07
C GLY A 34 12.72 -5.15 -9.68
N THR A 35 12.99 -3.85 -9.73
CA THR A 35 11.95 -2.81 -9.73
C THR A 35 11.59 -2.52 -11.18
N SER A 36 10.34 -2.75 -11.58
CA SER A 36 9.93 -2.64 -12.99
C SER A 36 9.78 -1.21 -13.47
N ARG A 37 9.32 -0.31 -12.59
CA ARG A 37 9.22 1.13 -12.81
C ARG A 37 9.13 1.87 -11.48
N THR A 38 9.49 3.14 -11.51
CA THR A 38 9.11 4.11 -10.47
C THR A 38 7.78 4.75 -10.86
N LEU A 39 6.88 4.88 -9.89
CA LEU A 39 5.63 5.62 -9.97
C LEU A 39 5.79 6.88 -9.10
N VAL A 40 5.72 8.05 -9.71
CA VAL A 40 5.80 9.34 -9.02
C VAL A 40 4.38 9.82 -8.74
N VAL A 41 4.01 10.01 -7.48
CA VAL A 41 2.65 10.42 -7.08
C VAL A 41 2.63 11.81 -6.44
N ASP A 42 1.60 12.59 -6.76
CA ASP A 42 1.33 13.86 -6.08
C ASP A 42 0.44 13.61 -4.84
N PRO A 43 0.92 13.93 -3.61
CA PRO A 43 0.13 13.80 -2.38
C PRO A 43 -1.14 14.65 -2.35
N ALA A 44 -1.16 15.80 -3.03
CA ALA A 44 -2.25 16.76 -2.97
C ALA A 44 -3.40 16.41 -3.91
N GLU A 45 -3.14 15.70 -5.01
CA GLU A 45 -4.18 15.27 -5.96
C GLU A 45 -4.98 14.06 -5.46
N HIS A 46 -4.29 13.05 -4.91
CA HIS A 46 -4.89 11.81 -4.43
C HIS A 46 -4.53 11.55 -2.96
N PRO A 47 -5.07 12.33 -2.01
CA PRO A 47 -4.59 12.36 -0.63
C PRO A 47 -4.93 11.14 0.22
N ARG A 48 -5.72 10.18 -0.27
CA ARG A 48 -6.20 9.01 0.50
C ARG A 48 -6.27 7.79 -0.40
N ILE A 49 -5.38 6.80 -0.20
CA ILE A 49 -5.21 5.66 -1.12
C ILE A 49 -5.11 4.30 -0.41
N GLY A 50 -5.66 3.26 -1.04
CA GLY A 50 -5.67 1.87 -0.58
C GLY A 50 -7.09 1.36 -0.30
N THR A 51 -7.52 0.34 -1.04
CA THR A 51 -8.90 -0.16 -1.07
C THR A 51 -9.37 -0.87 0.21
N MET A 52 -8.52 -1.06 1.22
CA MET A 52 -8.99 -1.45 2.56
C MET A 52 -9.82 -0.34 3.24
N GLN A 53 -9.70 0.92 2.80
CA GLN A 53 -10.34 2.06 3.47
C GLN A 53 -10.91 3.14 2.54
N TYR A 54 -10.39 3.25 1.32
CA TYR A 54 -10.68 4.34 0.38
C TYR A 54 -11.19 3.82 -0.96
N PRO A 55 -11.97 4.61 -1.72
CA PRO A 55 -12.42 4.23 -3.06
C PRO A 55 -11.28 4.23 -4.11
N GLU A 56 -10.14 4.83 -3.77
CA GLU A 56 -8.98 4.99 -4.65
C GLU A 56 -7.76 4.21 -4.12
N THR A 57 -6.87 3.84 -5.04
CA THR A 57 -5.53 3.30 -4.79
C THR A 57 -4.59 3.77 -5.90
N LEU A 58 -3.31 3.38 -5.85
CA LEU A 58 -2.31 3.78 -6.82
C LEU A 58 -2.66 3.37 -8.27
N PRO A 59 -2.27 4.16 -9.29
CA PRO A 59 -2.42 3.83 -10.71
C PRO A 59 -1.40 2.77 -11.14
N LEU A 60 -1.67 1.55 -10.69
CA LEU A 60 -0.95 0.33 -11.02
C LEU A 60 -1.61 -0.35 -12.23
N ASN A 61 -0.80 -0.97 -13.09
CA ASN A 61 -1.27 -1.84 -14.16
C ASN A 61 -1.65 -3.22 -13.59
N ASP A 62 -2.26 -4.07 -14.40
CA ASP A 62 -2.39 -5.49 -14.03
C ASP A 62 -1.03 -6.16 -13.85
N HIS A 63 -0.97 -7.07 -12.89
CA HIS A 63 0.25 -7.70 -12.40
C HIS A 63 1.33 -6.71 -11.92
N GLU A 64 0.94 -5.57 -11.34
CA GLU A 64 1.84 -4.69 -10.59
C GLU A 64 1.50 -4.70 -9.09
N VAL A 65 2.53 -4.76 -8.24
CA VAL A 65 2.42 -4.74 -6.78
C VAL A 65 3.36 -3.69 -6.19
N VAL A 66 2.92 -3.03 -5.11
CA VAL A 66 3.78 -2.15 -4.30
C VAL A 66 4.00 -2.82 -2.95
N LEU A 67 5.26 -3.06 -2.59
CA LEU A 67 5.63 -3.61 -1.29
C LEU A 67 5.72 -2.49 -0.26
N THR A 68 5.03 -2.65 0.86
CA THR A 68 5.07 -1.69 1.97
C THR A 68 5.32 -2.38 3.32
N PHE A 69 6.17 -1.76 4.16
CA PHE A 69 6.60 -2.30 5.45
C PHE A 69 6.33 -1.30 6.58
N ASP A 70 5.62 -1.72 7.62
CA ASP A 70 5.26 -0.90 8.79
C ASP A 70 6.09 -1.26 10.05
N ASP A 71 5.94 -0.44 11.09
CA ASP A 71 6.58 -0.50 12.43
C ASP A 71 8.10 -0.27 12.51
N GLY A 72 8.82 -0.29 11.39
CA GLY A 72 10.28 -0.23 11.36
C GLY A 72 10.94 1.09 11.80
N PRO A 73 12.28 1.10 11.93
CA PRO A 73 13.18 -0.04 11.75
C PRO A 73 13.46 -0.79 13.07
N LEU A 74 13.63 -2.11 12.99
CA LEU A 74 14.18 -2.96 14.04
C LEU A 74 15.35 -3.79 13.45
N PRO A 75 16.63 -3.44 13.72
CA PRO A 75 17.80 -3.95 12.98
C PRO A 75 17.88 -5.47 12.83
N LYS A 76 17.38 -6.22 13.82
CA LYS A 76 17.33 -7.68 13.84
C LYS A 76 16.53 -8.29 12.67
N HIS A 77 15.52 -7.59 12.16
CA HIS A 77 14.59 -8.08 11.13
C HIS A 77 14.55 -7.14 9.91
N THR A 78 14.64 -5.81 10.10
CA THR A 78 14.82 -4.82 9.02
C THR A 78 16.03 -5.11 8.15
N LYS A 79 17.22 -5.36 8.74
CA LYS A 79 18.42 -5.55 7.91
C LYS A 79 18.32 -6.83 7.05
N PRO A 80 17.91 -8.01 7.57
CA PRO A 80 17.58 -9.15 6.72
C PRO A 80 16.57 -8.84 5.60
N VAL A 81 15.53 -8.05 5.87
CA VAL A 81 14.57 -7.60 4.84
C VAL A 81 15.26 -6.76 3.75
N LEU A 82 16.12 -5.80 4.13
CA LEU A 82 16.94 -5.02 3.18
C LEU A 82 17.88 -5.90 2.35
N ASP A 83 18.56 -6.86 2.99
CA ASP A 83 19.48 -7.78 2.31
C ASP A 83 18.75 -8.65 1.27
N ILE A 84 17.51 -9.08 1.57
CA ILE A 84 16.64 -9.84 0.65
C ILE A 84 16.13 -8.97 -0.51
N LEU A 85 15.69 -7.73 -0.23
CA LEU A 85 15.25 -6.79 -1.27
C LEU A 85 16.41 -6.40 -2.21
N SER A 86 17.58 -6.15 -1.65
CA SER A 86 18.82 -5.83 -2.37
C SER A 86 19.26 -6.97 -3.29
N ALA A 87 19.25 -8.22 -2.79
CA ALA A 87 19.53 -9.42 -3.59
C ALA A 87 18.49 -9.71 -4.70
N GLN A 88 17.46 -8.87 -4.85
CA GLN A 88 16.49 -8.90 -5.94
C GLN A 88 16.35 -7.54 -6.66
N CYS A 89 17.18 -6.54 -6.34
CA CYS A 89 17.07 -5.14 -6.80
C CYS A 89 15.64 -4.55 -6.72
N VAL A 90 14.87 -4.98 -5.72
CA VAL A 90 13.51 -4.49 -5.46
C VAL A 90 13.59 -3.29 -4.51
N LYS A 91 12.86 -2.22 -4.82
CA LYS A 91 12.61 -1.11 -3.88
C LYS A 91 11.19 -1.20 -3.30
N ALA A 92 11.04 -0.75 -2.07
CA ALA A 92 9.79 -0.76 -1.31
C ALA A 92 9.54 0.60 -0.65
N THR A 93 8.38 0.73 0.03
CA THR A 93 8.09 1.88 0.90
C THR A 93 8.05 1.42 2.37
N PHE A 94 8.74 2.13 3.25
CA PHE A 94 8.76 1.84 4.69
C PHE A 94 8.03 2.96 5.45
N PHE A 95 7.07 2.61 6.31
CA PHE A 95 6.35 3.54 7.18
C PHE A 95 6.95 3.47 8.59
N ILE A 96 7.73 4.49 8.91
CA ILE A 96 8.65 4.47 10.05
C ILE A 96 7.99 5.03 11.30
N VAL A 97 8.08 4.29 12.41
CA VAL A 97 7.67 4.78 13.74
C VAL A 97 8.79 5.65 14.30
N GLY A 98 8.50 6.91 14.62
CA GLY A 98 9.53 7.89 14.96
C GLY A 98 10.37 7.53 16.19
N ARG A 99 9.80 6.87 17.20
CA ARG A 99 10.56 6.30 18.34
C ARG A 99 11.55 5.23 17.89
N MET A 100 11.23 4.46 16.85
CA MET A 100 12.12 3.44 16.27
C MET A 100 13.23 4.08 15.42
N ALA A 101 12.91 5.17 14.70
CA ALA A 101 13.91 6.01 14.04
C ALA A 101 14.95 6.56 15.02
N THR A 102 14.50 7.11 16.17
CA THR A 102 15.38 7.61 17.24
C THR A 102 16.20 6.49 17.90
N ALA A 103 15.62 5.29 18.07
CA ALA A 103 16.33 4.16 18.67
C ALA A 103 17.37 3.51 17.74
N TYR A 104 17.10 3.49 16.43
CA TYR A 104 17.92 2.77 15.44
C TYR A 104 18.23 3.63 14.19
N PRO A 105 18.80 4.84 14.35
CA PRO A 105 18.95 5.81 13.25
C PRO A 105 19.93 5.34 12.16
N GLN A 106 20.85 4.43 12.47
CA GLN A 106 21.68 3.78 11.46
C GLN A 106 20.85 2.89 10.53
N ALA A 107 19.97 2.04 11.05
CA ALA A 107 19.14 1.16 10.22
C ALA A 107 18.15 1.96 9.36
N LEU A 108 17.67 3.11 9.84
CA LEU A 108 16.88 4.03 9.02
C LEU A 108 17.69 4.62 7.86
N ARG A 109 18.97 4.97 8.08
CA ARG A 109 19.86 5.40 7.00
C ARG A 109 20.18 4.25 6.05
N GLU A 110 20.32 3.01 6.52
CA GLU A 110 20.45 1.82 5.66
C GLU A 110 19.21 1.64 4.73
N ILE A 111 17.99 1.94 5.20
CA ILE A 111 16.78 1.98 4.33
C ILE A 111 16.91 3.08 3.25
N ARG A 112 17.31 4.30 3.63
CA ARG A 112 17.50 5.43 2.70
C ARG A 112 18.58 5.14 1.66
N ASP A 113 19.73 4.67 2.11
CA ASP A 113 20.93 4.43 1.29
C ASP A 113 20.73 3.21 0.37
N ALA A 114 19.84 2.27 0.74
CA ALA A 114 19.30 1.26 -0.17
C ALA A 114 18.31 1.82 -1.22
N GLY A 115 18.00 3.12 -1.23
CA GLY A 115 17.14 3.78 -2.21
C GLY A 115 15.66 3.42 -2.07
N HIS A 116 15.19 3.14 -0.86
CA HIS A 116 13.77 2.91 -0.56
C HIS A 116 13.05 4.20 -0.18
N THR A 117 11.73 4.23 -0.34
CA THR A 117 10.92 5.38 0.08
C THR A 117 10.61 5.29 1.56
N ILE A 118 10.81 6.38 2.30
CA ILE A 118 10.52 6.47 3.73
C ILE A 118 9.31 7.37 3.94
N GLY A 119 8.18 6.78 4.32
CA GLY A 119 7.04 7.48 4.91
C GLY A 119 7.06 7.32 6.44
N THR A 120 6.01 7.79 7.11
CA THR A 120 5.93 7.78 8.59
C THR A 120 4.71 7.01 9.11
N HIS A 121 4.83 6.54 10.35
CA HIS A 121 3.82 5.72 11.04
C HIS A 121 3.58 6.22 12.48
N THR A 122 3.53 7.55 12.65
CA THR A 122 3.49 8.28 13.94
C THR A 122 4.72 8.10 14.83
N GLN A 123 4.75 8.77 15.98
CA GLN A 123 5.85 8.72 16.94
C GLN A 123 5.88 7.43 17.76
N ASN A 124 4.74 7.01 18.31
CA ASN A 124 4.65 5.90 19.27
C ASN A 124 3.78 4.72 18.82
N HIS A 125 3.14 4.80 17.64
CA HIS A 125 2.18 3.83 17.12
C HIS A 125 0.95 3.60 18.06
N PRO A 126 0.16 4.65 18.36
CA PRO A 126 -1.03 4.52 19.21
C PRO A 126 -2.19 3.84 18.46
N LEU A 127 -2.54 2.62 18.86
CA LEU A 127 -3.72 1.88 18.40
C LEU A 127 -5.06 2.45 18.94
N ARG A 128 -5.22 3.78 18.89
CA ARG A 128 -6.42 4.52 19.32
C ARG A 128 -6.60 5.89 18.64
N MET A 129 -5.91 6.21 17.53
CA MET A 129 -5.98 7.55 16.90
C MET A 129 -7.42 8.02 16.61
N ASN A 130 -8.29 7.10 16.17
CA ASN A 130 -9.73 7.34 15.97
C ASN A 130 -10.54 7.69 17.23
N ARG A 131 -9.91 7.73 18.41
CA ARG A 131 -10.49 8.07 19.72
C ARG A 131 -9.61 9.06 20.51
N MET A 132 -8.53 9.53 19.90
CA MET A 132 -7.66 10.58 20.43
C MET A 132 -8.24 11.95 20.08
N THR A 133 -7.88 12.99 20.84
CA THR A 133 -8.19 14.37 20.41
C THR A 133 -7.40 14.73 19.15
N ILE A 134 -7.77 15.80 18.45
CA ILE A 134 -7.00 16.19 17.25
C ILE A 134 -5.58 16.61 17.65
N GLU A 135 -5.41 17.30 18.78
CA GLU A 135 -4.13 17.75 19.31
C GLU A 135 -3.21 16.57 19.70
N GLU A 136 -3.76 15.52 20.32
CA GLU A 136 -3.04 14.27 20.58
C GLU A 136 -2.55 13.61 19.28
N ASN A 137 -3.37 13.62 18.23
CA ASN A 137 -3.03 13.04 16.93
C ASN A 137 -2.02 13.91 16.15
N GLU A 138 -2.14 15.24 16.21
CA GLU A 138 -1.18 16.16 15.60
C GLU A 138 0.21 15.97 16.20
N ALA A 139 0.32 15.85 17.53
CA ALA A 139 1.60 15.59 18.19
C ALA A 139 2.23 14.28 17.69
N GLU A 140 1.47 13.19 17.68
CA GLU A 140 1.95 11.88 17.21
C GLU A 140 2.37 11.87 15.73
N ILE A 141 1.72 12.65 14.87
CA ILE A 141 2.11 12.83 13.47
C ILE A 141 3.40 13.67 13.37
N ASN A 142 3.41 14.84 13.98
CA ASN A 142 4.49 15.82 13.86
C ASN A 142 5.79 15.34 14.52
N ASP A 143 5.72 14.76 15.73
CA ASP A 143 6.89 14.19 16.42
C ASP A 143 7.45 12.98 15.68
N GLY A 144 6.58 12.19 15.03
CA GLY A 144 6.97 11.06 14.19
C GLY A 144 7.76 11.50 12.95
N ILE A 145 7.28 12.55 12.27
CA ILE A 145 7.98 13.17 11.14
C ILE A 145 9.31 13.80 11.59
N ALA A 146 9.29 14.58 12.67
CA ALA A 146 10.48 15.25 13.21
C ALA A 146 11.57 14.24 13.63
N SER A 147 11.19 13.17 14.33
CA SER A 147 12.13 12.11 14.77
C SER A 147 12.72 11.33 13.59
N THR A 148 11.90 11.04 12.57
CA THR A 148 12.34 10.37 11.34
C THR A 148 13.30 11.24 10.53
N ALA A 149 12.96 12.52 10.34
CA ALA A 149 13.82 13.50 9.67
C ALA A 149 15.16 13.72 10.41
N ALA A 150 15.14 13.84 11.74
CA ALA A 150 16.34 14.02 12.55
C ALA A 150 17.27 12.78 12.49
N ALA A 151 16.72 11.57 12.47
CA ALA A 151 17.49 10.33 12.32
C ALA A 151 18.11 10.17 10.91
N LEU A 152 17.45 10.71 9.87
CA LEU A 152 17.97 10.76 8.50
C LEU A 152 19.02 11.86 8.28
N GLY A 153 18.94 12.97 9.04
CA GLY A 153 19.80 14.15 8.92
C GLY A 153 19.36 15.15 7.85
N ASP A 154 18.31 14.85 7.09
CA ASP A 154 17.72 15.70 6.06
C ASP A 154 16.21 15.44 5.98
N PRO A 155 15.35 16.45 6.26
CA PRO A 155 13.90 16.31 6.15
C PRO A 155 13.39 15.97 4.74
N ALA A 156 14.12 16.30 3.67
CA ALA A 156 13.71 15.98 2.30
C ALA A 156 13.77 14.47 1.99
N GLN A 157 14.40 13.67 2.85
CA GLN A 157 14.41 12.20 2.78
C GLN A 157 13.14 11.56 3.35
N VAL A 158 12.28 12.34 4.04
CA VAL A 158 10.96 11.89 4.51
C VAL A 158 9.94 12.23 3.43
N ALA A 159 9.40 11.22 2.77
CA ALA A 159 8.29 11.40 1.85
C ALA A 159 7.04 11.90 2.63
N PRO A 160 6.22 12.79 2.05
CA PRO A 160 4.94 13.23 2.61
C PRO A 160 3.86 12.13 2.52
N PHE A 161 4.20 10.92 2.96
CA PHE A 161 3.35 9.74 3.02
C PHE A 161 3.24 9.31 4.48
N LEU A 162 2.02 9.16 4.99
CA LEU A 162 1.77 8.61 6.34
C LEU A 162 0.74 7.49 6.26
N ARG A 163 1.03 6.39 6.94
CA ARG A 163 0.05 5.33 7.24
C ARG A 163 -0.40 5.45 8.68
N ILE A 164 -1.70 5.32 8.94
CA ILE A 164 -2.26 5.47 10.28
C ILE A 164 -2.12 4.14 11.05
N PRO A 165 -1.53 4.12 12.27
CA PRO A 165 -1.43 2.98 13.19
C PRO A 165 -2.66 2.07 13.24
N GLY A 166 -2.45 0.78 12.95
CA GLY A 166 -3.53 -0.23 12.88
C GLY A 166 -4.69 0.11 11.93
N LEU A 167 -4.48 1.07 11.01
CA LEU A 167 -5.51 1.69 10.17
C LEU A 167 -6.64 2.38 10.95
N LEU A 168 -6.43 2.72 12.24
CA LEU A 168 -7.45 3.27 13.15
C LEU A 168 -7.64 4.79 13.00
N ARG A 169 -8.19 5.21 11.86
CA ARG A 169 -8.45 6.60 11.45
C ARG A 169 -9.73 7.24 12.01
N SER A 170 -9.73 8.57 12.11
CA SER A 170 -10.92 9.43 12.17
C SER A 170 -10.85 10.51 11.08
N ARG A 171 -11.99 11.13 10.75
CA ARG A 171 -12.03 12.18 9.72
C ARG A 171 -11.09 13.35 10.04
N ASP A 172 -11.04 13.78 11.30
CA ASP A 172 -10.27 14.97 11.67
C ASP A 172 -8.76 14.77 11.45
N VAL A 173 -8.28 13.54 11.67
CA VAL A 173 -6.91 13.12 11.33
C VAL A 173 -6.67 13.08 9.82
N GLU A 174 -7.63 12.58 9.04
CA GLU A 174 -7.52 12.58 7.57
C GLU A 174 -7.55 13.99 6.96
N ASP A 175 -8.39 14.89 7.50
CA ASP A 175 -8.52 16.27 7.05
C ASP A 175 -7.28 17.09 7.50
N TYR A 176 -6.68 16.75 8.65
CA TYR A 176 -5.38 17.28 9.06
C TYR A 176 -4.26 16.89 8.09
N LEU A 177 -4.13 15.61 7.74
CA LEU A 177 -3.11 15.13 6.82
C LEU A 177 -3.22 15.82 5.45
N VAL A 178 -4.45 15.99 4.93
CA VAL A 178 -4.73 16.82 3.75
C VAL A 178 -4.23 18.26 3.93
N SER A 179 -4.51 18.90 5.07
CA SER A 179 -4.06 20.28 5.34
C SER A 179 -2.53 20.47 5.36
N LYS A 180 -1.78 19.37 5.54
CA LYS A 180 -0.29 19.35 5.49
C LYS A 180 0.26 18.89 4.14
N GLY A 181 -0.60 18.51 3.18
CA GLY A 181 -0.17 17.89 1.93
C GLY A 181 0.42 16.48 2.11
N ILE A 182 0.01 15.77 3.17
CA ILE A 182 0.48 14.41 3.48
C ILE A 182 -0.53 13.40 2.95
N GLN A 183 -0.08 12.51 2.06
CA GLN A 183 -0.89 11.42 1.53
C GLN A 183 -1.14 10.38 2.63
N THR A 184 -2.41 10.08 2.89
CA THR A 184 -2.83 9.03 3.82
C THR A 184 -2.83 7.68 3.10
N TRP A 185 -1.87 6.84 3.43
CA TRP A 185 -1.75 5.49 2.89
C TRP A 185 -2.50 4.49 3.77
N SER A 186 -3.42 3.75 3.16
CA SER A 186 -3.88 2.44 3.64
C SER A 186 -3.10 1.35 2.91
N ALA A 187 -3.68 0.18 2.71
CA ALA A 187 -3.22 -0.83 1.77
C ALA A 187 -4.39 -1.36 0.92
N ASP A 188 -4.11 -2.18 -0.09
CA ASP A 188 -5.14 -2.92 -0.82
C ASP A 188 -5.38 -4.29 -0.20
N PHE A 189 -4.35 -4.93 0.36
CA PHE A 189 -4.44 -6.19 1.07
C PHE A 189 -3.24 -6.39 2.04
N PRO A 190 -3.45 -7.06 3.20
CA PRO A 190 -2.36 -7.46 4.09
C PRO A 190 -1.91 -8.91 3.85
N ALA A 191 -0.76 -9.28 4.42
CA ALA A 191 -0.33 -10.68 4.56
C ALA A 191 -0.60 -11.30 5.95
N ASP A 192 -1.27 -10.56 6.85
CA ASP A 192 -1.55 -10.91 8.26
C ASP A 192 -0.30 -11.24 9.09
N ASP A 193 0.84 -10.65 8.71
CA ASP A 193 2.17 -11.00 9.22
C ASP A 193 2.47 -10.46 10.62
N TRP A 194 1.56 -9.69 11.22
CA TRP A 194 1.55 -9.38 12.65
C TRP A 194 0.94 -10.51 13.51
N HIS A 195 0.09 -11.37 12.93
CA HIS A 195 -0.48 -12.52 13.64
C HIS A 195 0.56 -13.64 13.83
N ARG A 196 0.27 -14.56 14.76
CA ARG A 196 1.12 -15.74 15.08
C ARG A 196 0.96 -16.88 14.06
N ILE A 197 1.13 -16.56 12.78
CA ILE A 197 1.10 -17.50 11.65
C ILE A 197 2.51 -17.87 11.16
N SER A 198 2.62 -18.92 10.35
CA SER A 198 3.90 -19.37 9.76
C SER A 198 4.32 -18.50 8.56
N PRO A 199 5.62 -18.43 8.23
CA PRO A 199 6.10 -17.69 7.04
C PRO A 199 5.45 -18.16 5.73
N ALA A 200 5.22 -19.46 5.57
CA ALA A 200 4.49 -20.01 4.42
C ALA A 200 3.04 -19.51 4.36
N ARG A 201 2.35 -19.37 5.51
CA ARG A 201 0.98 -18.80 5.53
C ARG A 201 0.97 -17.29 5.24
N VAL A 202 1.99 -16.55 5.69
CA VAL A 202 2.18 -15.13 5.30
C VAL A 202 2.32 -15.01 3.78
N ALA A 203 3.22 -15.80 3.16
CA ALA A 203 3.39 -15.82 1.72
C ALA A 203 2.10 -16.23 0.98
N GLN A 204 1.35 -17.19 1.52
CA GLN A 204 0.06 -17.63 0.95
C GLN A 204 -0.98 -16.51 0.95
N LEU A 205 -1.12 -15.79 2.06
CA LEU A 205 -2.05 -14.68 2.17
C LEU A 205 -1.65 -13.51 1.28
N ALA A 206 -0.36 -13.16 1.22
CA ALA A 206 0.15 -12.14 0.31
C ALA A 206 -0.19 -12.44 -1.16
N ILE A 207 0.18 -13.63 -1.66
CA ILE A 207 0.00 -13.98 -3.08
C ILE A 207 -1.47 -14.22 -3.42
N SER A 208 -2.23 -14.99 -2.63
CA SER A 208 -3.64 -15.26 -2.94
C SER A 208 -4.54 -14.02 -2.89
N ARG A 209 -4.25 -13.04 -2.00
CA ARG A 209 -5.00 -11.77 -1.95
C ARG A 209 -4.59 -10.81 -3.07
N LEU A 210 -3.34 -10.85 -3.51
CA LEU A 210 -2.89 -10.17 -4.72
C LEU A 210 -3.56 -10.76 -5.97
N GLU A 211 -3.59 -12.09 -6.13
CA GLU A 211 -4.25 -12.77 -7.25
C GLU A 211 -5.76 -12.48 -7.30
N ALA A 212 -6.43 -12.41 -6.16
CA ALA A 212 -7.84 -12.02 -6.07
C ALA A 212 -8.12 -10.55 -6.44
N LYS A 213 -7.07 -9.71 -6.54
CA LYS A 213 -7.16 -8.27 -6.86
C LYS A 213 -6.48 -7.88 -8.18
N GLY A 214 -5.63 -8.75 -8.75
CA GLY A 214 -4.84 -8.54 -9.97
C GLY A 214 -3.66 -7.55 -9.84
N ARG A 215 -3.71 -6.64 -8.86
CA ARG A 215 -2.70 -5.61 -8.56
C ARG A 215 -2.90 -5.06 -7.13
N GLY A 216 -1.97 -4.23 -6.63
CA GLY A 216 -2.23 -3.38 -5.45
C GLY A 216 -1.07 -3.14 -4.47
N ILE A 217 -1.36 -2.41 -3.41
CA ILE A 217 -0.47 -2.17 -2.25
C ILE A 217 -0.55 -3.35 -1.27
N LEU A 218 0.57 -4.05 -1.07
CA LEU A 218 0.74 -5.12 -0.08
C LEU A 218 1.29 -4.56 1.24
N LEU A 219 0.59 -4.80 2.35
CA LEU A 219 1.02 -4.51 3.72
C LEU A 219 1.77 -5.69 4.36
N LEU A 220 2.98 -5.39 4.83
CA LEU A 220 3.89 -6.22 5.63
C LEU A 220 4.47 -5.39 6.80
N HIS A 221 5.21 -6.01 7.72
CA HIS A 221 5.88 -5.37 8.86
C HIS A 221 7.33 -5.87 8.96
N ASP A 222 8.32 -4.99 8.80
CA ASP A 222 9.74 -5.40 8.76
C ASP A 222 10.31 -5.77 10.15
N ILE A 223 9.61 -5.42 11.23
CA ILE A 223 9.96 -5.84 12.60
C ILE A 223 9.71 -7.34 12.88
N GLN A 224 9.05 -8.06 11.96
CA GLN A 224 8.57 -9.42 12.20
C GLN A 224 9.47 -10.48 11.55
N GLY A 225 10.13 -11.31 12.36
CA GLY A 225 10.94 -12.46 11.89
C GLY A 225 10.17 -13.59 11.18
N ARG A 226 8.86 -13.44 10.94
CA ARG A 226 8.08 -14.28 10.01
C ARG A 226 8.01 -13.68 8.61
N THR A 227 8.05 -12.36 8.51
CA THR A 227 8.08 -11.57 7.27
C THR A 227 9.43 -11.68 6.59
N GLU A 228 10.51 -11.54 7.36
CA GLU A 228 11.89 -11.92 6.98
C GLU A 228 11.95 -13.25 6.22
N LYS A 229 11.24 -14.27 6.72
CA LYS A 229 11.25 -15.64 6.18
C LYS A 229 10.21 -15.90 5.09
N ALA A 230 9.19 -15.05 5.01
CA ALA A 230 8.17 -15.12 3.96
C ALA A 230 8.60 -14.36 2.71
N LEU A 231 9.37 -13.28 2.85
CA LEU A 231 9.74 -12.38 1.77
C LEU A 231 10.47 -13.06 0.59
N PRO A 232 11.43 -13.99 0.79
CA PRO A 232 12.04 -14.72 -0.33
C PRO A 232 11.03 -15.55 -1.14
N ILE A 233 10.04 -16.13 -0.46
CA ILE A 233 8.94 -16.88 -1.10
C ILE A 233 8.02 -15.92 -1.85
N ILE A 234 7.65 -14.79 -1.25
CA ILE A 234 6.82 -13.76 -1.89
C ILE A 234 7.50 -13.25 -3.17
N LEU A 235 8.77 -12.85 -3.11
CA LEU A 235 9.50 -12.35 -4.28
C LEU A 235 9.66 -13.43 -5.37
N HIS A 236 9.90 -14.69 -4.99
CA HIS A 236 9.91 -15.80 -5.95
C HIS A 236 8.54 -16.02 -6.61
N GLU A 237 7.46 -16.11 -5.84
CA GLU A 237 6.10 -16.32 -6.34
C GLU A 237 5.63 -15.15 -7.23
N LEU A 238 6.01 -13.91 -6.90
CA LEU A 238 5.76 -12.75 -7.75
C LEU A 238 6.43 -12.92 -9.13
N LYS A 239 7.74 -13.25 -9.16
CA LYS A 239 8.47 -13.48 -10.42
C LYS A 239 7.84 -14.63 -11.23
N THR A 240 7.60 -15.78 -10.57
CA THR A 240 7.05 -17.00 -11.19
C THR A 240 5.64 -16.81 -11.74
N ARG A 241 4.85 -15.87 -11.18
CA ARG A 241 3.49 -15.54 -11.64
C ARG A 241 3.43 -14.31 -12.56
N GLY A 242 4.57 -13.73 -12.93
CA GLY A 242 4.64 -12.58 -13.84
C GLY A 242 4.25 -11.23 -13.20
N TYR A 243 4.22 -11.15 -11.87
CA TYR A 243 4.04 -9.87 -11.17
C TYR A 243 5.32 -9.04 -11.16
N ARG A 244 5.13 -7.73 -11.16
CA ARG A 244 6.18 -6.71 -11.25
C ARG A 244 6.11 -5.79 -10.05
N VAL A 245 7.24 -5.52 -9.39
CA VAL A 245 7.26 -4.59 -8.25
C VAL A 245 7.42 -3.15 -8.74
N VAL A 246 6.51 -2.28 -8.32
CA VAL A 246 6.55 -0.84 -8.55
C VAL A 246 7.09 -0.14 -7.31
N HIS A 247 8.06 0.73 -7.50
CA HIS A 247 8.55 1.64 -6.46
C HIS A 247 7.77 2.95 -6.52
N VAL A 248 7.39 3.51 -5.37
CA VAL A 248 6.56 4.72 -5.32
C VAL A 248 7.31 5.83 -4.62
N VAL A 249 7.41 7.00 -5.25
CA VAL A 249 8.09 8.19 -4.72
C VAL A 249 7.17 9.41 -4.80
N PRO A 250 7.32 10.41 -3.92
CA PRO A 250 6.57 11.65 -4.03
C PRO A 250 7.03 12.45 -5.25
N ALA A 251 6.11 13.21 -5.84
CA ALA A 251 6.43 14.25 -6.80
C ALA A 251 7.24 15.36 -6.13
N THR A 252 8.20 15.92 -6.86
CA THR A 252 8.97 17.11 -6.46
C THR A 252 8.98 18.11 -7.60
N LYS A 253 9.54 19.30 -7.37
CA LYS A 253 9.71 20.33 -8.41
C LYS A 253 10.47 19.80 -9.64
N ASP A 254 11.46 18.95 -9.40
CA ASP A 254 12.39 18.46 -10.43
C ASP A 254 12.09 17.01 -10.85
N LEU A 255 11.16 16.34 -10.15
CA LEU A 255 10.61 15.02 -10.48
C LEU A 255 9.06 15.10 -10.54
N PRO A 256 8.47 15.47 -11.68
CA PRO A 256 7.03 15.64 -11.82
C PRO A 256 6.28 14.30 -11.70
N LYS A 257 5.01 14.37 -11.27
CA LYS A 257 4.12 13.19 -11.15
C LYS A 257 4.06 12.37 -12.45
N THR A 258 3.86 11.06 -12.31
CA THR A 258 3.58 10.18 -13.45
C THR A 258 2.19 10.53 -14.01
N PRO A 259 2.06 10.82 -15.33
CA PRO A 259 0.76 11.04 -15.95
C PRO A 259 -0.17 9.84 -15.74
N SER A 260 -1.39 10.11 -15.28
CA SER A 260 -2.41 9.09 -15.03
C SER A 260 -3.81 9.69 -15.15
N GLU A 261 -4.74 8.86 -15.59
CA GLU A 261 -6.17 9.19 -15.71
C GLU A 261 -6.94 8.85 -14.42
N PRO A 262 -8.02 9.58 -14.07
CA PRO A 262 -8.77 9.34 -12.82
C PRO A 262 -9.36 7.93 -12.66
N TRP A 263 -9.54 7.19 -13.76
CA TRP A 263 -10.00 5.79 -13.71
C TRP A 263 -8.89 4.80 -13.31
N GLN A 264 -7.60 5.14 -13.51
CA GLN A 264 -6.48 4.27 -13.16
C GLN A 264 -6.27 4.18 -11.64
N TRP A 265 -6.69 5.21 -10.89
CA TRP A 265 -6.65 5.25 -9.42
C TRP A 265 -7.71 4.36 -8.76
N ARG A 266 -8.33 3.43 -9.49
CA ARG A 266 -9.33 2.48 -8.97
C ARG A 266 -8.88 1.06 -9.25
N LEU A 267 -8.91 0.21 -8.22
CA LEU A 267 -8.47 -1.19 -8.32
C LEU A 267 -9.23 -1.98 -9.39
N HIS A 268 -10.52 -1.69 -9.55
CA HIS A 268 -11.35 -2.19 -10.63
C HIS A 268 -11.98 -0.98 -11.34
N PRO A 269 -11.32 -0.44 -12.39
CA PRO A 269 -11.90 0.62 -13.19
C PRO A 269 -13.17 0.10 -13.87
N ALA A 270 -14.25 0.87 -13.81
CA ALA A 270 -15.25 0.78 -14.87
C ALA A 270 -14.54 1.18 -16.17
N ALA A 271 -14.52 0.30 -17.17
CA ALA A 271 -13.94 0.62 -18.47
C ALA A 271 -14.58 1.93 -18.98
N PRO A 272 -13.79 2.88 -19.54
CA PRO A 272 -14.34 4.12 -20.06
C PRO A 272 -15.40 3.76 -21.10
N ALA A 273 -16.64 4.21 -20.88
CA ALA A 273 -17.75 3.87 -21.74
C ALA A 273 -17.44 4.36 -23.16
N THR A 274 -17.20 3.44 -24.08
CA THR A 274 -17.05 3.74 -25.50
C THR A 274 -18.36 4.36 -25.95
N ALA A 275 -18.33 5.67 -26.20
CA ALA A 275 -19.48 6.44 -26.61
C ALA A 275 -19.79 6.15 -28.09
N ASP A 276 -20.22 4.92 -28.37
CA ASP A 276 -20.76 4.50 -29.66
C ASP A 276 -21.93 5.43 -30.00
N ALA A 277 -21.70 6.35 -30.93
CA ALA A 277 -22.56 7.50 -31.21
C ALA A 277 -23.86 7.13 -31.96
N ASN A 278 -24.40 5.93 -31.71
CA ASN A 278 -25.38 5.25 -32.57
C ASN A 278 -26.59 4.66 -31.82
N THR A 279 -26.72 4.87 -30.51
CA THR A 279 -27.78 4.28 -29.66
C THR A 279 -28.67 5.29 -28.93
N MET A 280 -28.92 6.48 -29.51
CA MET A 280 -30.03 7.35 -29.10
C MET A 280 -31.27 7.20 -30.02
N ARG A 281 -32.09 6.18 -29.75
CA ARG A 281 -33.50 6.09 -30.20
C ARG A 281 -34.41 5.53 -29.12
N PHE A 282 -34.56 6.28 -28.02
CA PHE A 282 -35.55 5.98 -26.98
C PHE A 282 -36.96 6.40 -27.43
N HIS A 283 -37.75 5.47 -27.96
CA HIS A 283 -39.19 5.67 -28.12
C HIS A 283 -39.91 5.51 -26.78
N PHE A 284 -40.09 6.62 -26.06
CA PHE A 284 -40.96 6.66 -24.88
C PHE A 284 -42.43 6.67 -25.29
N ALA A 285 -43.11 5.53 -25.12
CA ALA A 285 -44.57 5.47 -25.07
C ALA A 285 -45.04 5.80 -23.63
N PRO A 286 -45.93 6.77 -23.42
CA PRO A 286 -46.40 7.13 -22.08
C PRO A 286 -47.35 6.06 -21.53
N LYS A 287 -47.21 5.73 -20.23
CA LYS A 287 -48.16 4.87 -19.51
C LYS A 287 -48.76 5.62 -18.32
N ALA A 288 -50.08 5.56 -18.20
CA ALA A 288 -50.86 6.35 -17.24
C ALA A 288 -50.67 5.89 -15.77
N PRO A 289 -50.88 6.79 -14.77
CA PRO A 289 -50.60 6.50 -13.37
C PRO A 289 -51.68 5.65 -12.69
N GLN A 290 -51.31 4.96 -11.60
CA GLN A 290 -52.25 4.36 -10.65
C GLN A 290 -51.94 4.80 -9.20
N ARG A 291 -52.93 4.66 -8.32
CA ARG A 291 -53.03 5.33 -7.00
C ARG A 291 -52.44 4.54 -5.84
N ALA A 292 -52.19 5.24 -4.73
CA ALA A 292 -51.72 4.69 -3.46
C ALA A 292 -52.83 4.49 -2.39
N ALA A 293 -52.54 3.63 -1.42
CA ALA A 293 -53.15 3.52 -0.08
C ALA A 293 -52.00 3.19 0.91
N LYS A 294 -51.78 3.93 2.01
CA LYS A 294 -52.49 3.88 3.32
C LYS A 294 -52.49 2.46 3.94
N SER A 295 -51.89 2.10 5.08
CA SER A 295 -51.45 2.75 6.35
C SER A 295 -52.35 2.38 7.55
N THR A 296 -51.76 1.80 8.62
CA THR A 296 -52.43 1.37 9.87
C THR A 296 -51.44 1.39 11.07
N THR A 297 -51.94 1.48 12.32
CA THR A 297 -51.18 1.71 13.57
C THR A 297 -51.65 0.76 14.72
N MET A 298 -50.98 0.60 15.88
CA MET A 298 -49.85 1.36 16.47
C MET A 298 -48.67 0.46 16.93
N THR A 299 -48.22 0.22 18.18
CA THR A 299 -48.67 0.54 19.56
C THR A 299 -47.45 0.54 20.54
N THR A 300 -47.64 0.57 21.86
CA THR A 300 -46.68 0.93 22.93
C THR A 300 -45.87 -0.20 23.60
N ALA A 301 -44.59 0.10 23.94
CA ALA A 301 -43.93 0.18 25.28
C ALA A 301 -44.48 -0.66 26.49
N PRO A 302 -43.66 -1.09 27.50
CA PRO A 302 -42.68 -0.27 28.25
C PRO A 302 -41.32 -0.96 28.61
N ALA A 303 -40.58 -0.42 29.60
CA ALA A 303 -39.13 -0.65 29.81
C ALA A 303 -38.69 -0.93 31.27
N ALA A 304 -37.49 -1.53 31.42
CA ALA A 304 -36.66 -1.76 32.63
C ALA A 304 -35.24 -2.20 32.17
N THR A 305 -34.09 -2.09 32.87
CA THR A 305 -33.67 -1.46 34.16
C THR A 305 -32.14 -1.16 34.07
N SER A 306 -31.43 -0.82 35.17
CA SER A 306 -30.02 -0.35 35.14
C SER A 306 -29.14 -0.82 36.33
N VAL A 307 -27.84 -0.41 36.36
CA VAL A 307 -26.84 -0.49 37.48
C VAL A 307 -26.15 -1.88 37.66
N PRO A 308 -24.86 -2.00 38.12
CA PRO A 308 -23.83 -1.00 38.50
C PRO A 308 -22.50 -1.04 37.69
N VAL A 309 -21.57 -0.13 38.05
CA VAL A 309 -20.14 -0.13 37.67
C VAL A 309 -19.28 -0.40 38.92
N HIS A 310 -18.08 -1.00 38.77
CA HIS A 310 -17.07 -1.10 39.83
C HIS A 310 -15.67 -0.69 39.34
N HIS A 311 -14.91 0.02 40.18
CA HIS A 311 -13.49 0.33 39.97
C HIS A 311 -12.58 -0.71 40.66
N GLY A 312 -11.40 -0.99 40.07
CA GLY A 312 -10.42 -1.95 40.61
C GLY A 312 -9.01 -1.80 40.01
N SER A 313 -8.14 -1.12 40.75
CA SER A 313 -6.74 -0.73 40.49
C SER A 313 -5.79 -1.73 39.77
N THR A 314 -4.93 -1.17 38.89
CA THR A 314 -3.51 -1.51 38.62
C THR A 314 -3.06 -2.96 38.36
N GLY A 315 -2.41 -3.19 37.19
CA GLY A 315 -1.44 -4.28 37.02
C GLY A 315 -1.17 -4.71 35.56
N ALA A 316 -0.01 -4.31 35.02
CA ALA A 316 0.67 -4.84 33.81
C ALA A 316 -0.18 -5.49 32.69
N LEU A 317 -0.44 -4.76 31.59
CA LEU A 317 -0.93 -5.34 30.33
C LEU A 317 0.13 -5.26 29.22
N TRP A 318 0.46 -6.42 28.65
CA TRP A 318 1.18 -6.57 27.38
C TRP A 318 0.45 -7.57 26.50
N TRP A 319 0.08 -7.16 25.28
CA TRP A 319 -0.33 -7.99 24.14
C TRP A 319 -1.27 -9.20 24.40
N ARG A 320 -2.55 -8.92 24.70
CA ARG A 320 -3.67 -9.85 24.44
C ARG A 320 -4.93 -9.11 23.99
N ASN A 321 -5.53 -9.55 22.88
CA ASN A 321 -6.97 -9.44 22.59
C ASN A 321 -7.31 -10.25 21.32
N ASP A 322 -7.52 -11.55 21.48
CA ASP A 322 -8.09 -12.42 20.44
C ASP A 322 -9.61 -12.58 20.68
N ALA A 323 -10.42 -11.67 20.13
CA ALA A 323 -11.89 -11.82 20.04
C ALA A 323 -12.53 -10.79 19.07
N ASN A 324 -12.93 -11.26 17.87
CA ASN A 324 -13.92 -10.69 16.90
C ASN A 324 -13.54 -10.73 15.40
N ALA A 325 -12.57 -11.56 14.98
CA ALA A 325 -12.31 -11.78 13.55
C ALA A 325 -13.40 -12.62 12.82
N SER A 326 -14.15 -13.46 13.55
CA SER A 326 -14.96 -14.55 12.99
C SER A 326 -16.28 -14.16 12.32
N ALA A 327 -16.63 -12.87 12.24
CA ALA A 327 -17.93 -12.41 11.76
C ALA A 327 -17.97 -12.00 10.27
N GLN A 328 -16.82 -11.80 9.62
CA GLN A 328 -16.76 -11.27 8.23
C GLN A 328 -16.35 -12.32 7.20
N ASP A 329 -15.53 -13.32 7.56
CA ASP A 329 -15.03 -14.36 6.63
C ASP A 329 -16.13 -15.24 6.02
N ALA A 330 -17.26 -15.42 6.74
CA ALA A 330 -18.32 -16.36 6.36
C ALA A 330 -19.04 -16.01 5.04
N ALA A 331 -19.04 -14.73 4.63
CA ALA A 331 -19.79 -14.27 3.46
C ALA A 331 -19.05 -14.49 2.12
N MET A 332 -17.71 -14.58 2.14
CA MET A 332 -16.88 -14.65 0.92
C MET A 332 -16.65 -16.08 0.40
N ALA A 333 -16.97 -17.11 1.19
CA ALA A 333 -16.60 -18.49 0.90
C ALA A 333 -17.43 -19.20 -0.20
N LEU A 334 -18.51 -18.58 -0.69
CA LEU A 334 -19.52 -19.25 -1.54
C LEU A 334 -19.47 -18.91 -3.04
N LEU A 335 -18.54 -18.05 -3.49
CA LEU A 335 -18.46 -17.60 -4.90
C LEU A 335 -17.05 -17.66 -5.50
N SER A 336 -16.21 -18.61 -5.07
CA SER A 336 -14.86 -18.78 -5.62
C SER A 336 -14.72 -20.10 -6.41
N PRO A 337 -14.21 -20.08 -7.66
CA PRO A 337 -13.91 -21.30 -8.40
C PRO A 337 -12.79 -22.10 -7.73
N ALA A 338 -12.71 -23.40 -8.03
CA ALA A 338 -11.93 -24.40 -7.30
C ALA A 338 -10.55 -23.91 -6.81
N VAL A 339 -10.38 -23.86 -5.48
CA VAL A 339 -9.12 -23.55 -4.82
C VAL A 339 -8.05 -24.54 -5.26
N ARG A 340 -7.15 -24.10 -6.14
CA ARG A 340 -5.91 -24.84 -6.43
C ARG A 340 -5.17 -25.04 -5.12
N THR A 341 -4.79 -26.28 -4.82
CA THR A 341 -4.06 -26.62 -3.60
C THR A 341 -2.69 -25.96 -3.62
N PHE A 342 -2.59 -24.84 -2.92
CA PHE A 342 -1.41 -23.97 -2.90
C PHE A 342 -0.25 -24.68 -2.18
N ARG A 343 0.53 -25.45 -2.94
CA ARG A 343 1.77 -26.09 -2.48
C ARG A 343 2.93 -25.15 -2.76
N PHE A 344 3.60 -24.72 -1.70
CA PHE A 344 4.91 -24.09 -1.81
C PHE A 344 5.97 -25.15 -2.09
N ASP A 345 7.05 -24.74 -2.75
CA ASP A 345 8.32 -25.43 -2.59
C ASP A 345 8.91 -25.06 -1.22
N GLU A 346 8.74 -25.95 -0.24
CA GLU A 346 9.30 -25.74 1.11
C GLU A 346 10.83 -25.72 1.13
N THR A 347 11.52 -26.14 0.05
CA THR A 347 12.99 -25.98 -0.03
C THR A 347 13.41 -24.51 -0.10
N LEU A 348 12.52 -23.59 -0.49
CA LEU A 348 12.76 -22.14 -0.40
C LEU A 348 12.94 -21.65 1.04
N LEU A 349 12.33 -22.31 2.03
CA LEU A 349 12.56 -22.05 3.47
C LEU A 349 13.94 -22.55 3.95
N ALA A 350 14.56 -23.47 3.19
CA ALA A 350 15.90 -24.02 3.43
C ALA A 350 16.96 -23.47 2.45
N GLY A 351 16.60 -22.45 1.66
CA GLY A 351 17.43 -21.88 0.57
C GLY A 351 18.72 -21.19 1.02
N PRO A 352 19.59 -20.79 0.06
CA PRO A 352 21.01 -20.49 0.28
C PRO A 352 21.33 -19.20 1.05
N TRP A 353 20.34 -18.51 1.63
CA TRP A 353 20.47 -17.25 2.36
C TRP A 353 21.46 -17.29 3.54
N SER A 354 21.75 -18.48 4.07
CA SER A 354 22.80 -18.72 5.08
C SER A 354 24.24 -18.43 4.60
N ARG A 355 24.46 -18.26 3.29
CA ARG A 355 25.78 -17.93 2.71
C ARG A 355 26.00 -16.45 2.37
N LEU A 356 25.05 -15.56 2.62
CA LEU A 356 25.29 -14.10 2.54
C LEU A 356 26.02 -13.59 3.79
N LYS A 357 27.32 -13.89 3.86
CA LYS A 357 28.29 -13.19 4.72
C LYS A 357 29.41 -12.60 3.86
N SER A 358 29.94 -11.46 4.30
CA SER A 358 31.07 -10.73 3.71
C SER A 358 30.95 -10.42 2.21
N ALA A 359 30.16 -9.39 1.88
CA ALA A 359 30.22 -8.65 0.62
C ALA A 359 29.85 -7.16 0.82
N SER A 360 30.34 -6.55 1.91
CA SER A 360 30.16 -5.11 2.19
C SER A 360 31.46 -4.52 2.72
N ALA A 361 32.37 -4.24 1.80
CA ALA A 361 33.56 -3.44 2.02
C ALA A 361 33.68 -2.49 0.82
N LEU A 362 33.08 -1.30 0.94
CA LEU A 362 33.41 -0.19 0.06
C LEU A 362 34.86 0.23 0.38
N PRO A 363 35.70 0.53 -0.63
CA PRO A 363 37.03 1.04 -0.38
C PRO A 363 36.95 2.41 0.33
N GLN A 364 37.87 2.65 1.26
CA GLN A 364 38.13 3.98 1.79
C GLN A 364 39.20 4.66 0.95
N GLU A 365 38.93 5.89 0.54
CA GLU A 365 39.92 6.93 0.20
C GLU A 365 39.62 8.16 1.07
#